data_AF-A0A267MPA3-F1
#
_entry.id   AF-A0A267MPA3-F1
#
_cell.length_a   1.000
_cell.length_b   1.000
_cell.length_c   1.000
_cell.angle_alpha   90.00
_cell.angle_beta   90.00
_cell.angle_gamma   90.00
#
_symmetry.space_group_name_H-M   'P 1'
#
loop_
_entity.id
_entity.type
_entity.pdbx_description
1 polymer ?
#
loop_
_entity_poly.entity_id
_entity_poly.type
_entity_poly.pdbx_seq_one_letter_code
_entity_poly.pdbx_strand_id
1 'polypeptide(L)'
;MLNYIILVIGVLFVIVATLSFLKDGREEEVSEDFSLGNMEYEIHKEKDKEIIKKVDGKLEYIEECIELIDMKVDNLNSKNKKEKGNELKVQEKNINQEVINKDRMNEEIVRLYKNGYSISQIAKQLNKGIGEVQLICNLKKR
;
A
#
# COMPACT_ATOMS: atom_id res chain seq x y z
N MET A 1 -61.64 65.31 -47.72
CA MET A 1 -62.05 63.97 -47.24
C MET A 1 -61.34 62.86 -48.01
N LEU A 2 -61.56 62.72 -49.33
CA LEU A 2 -60.97 61.62 -50.13
C LEU A 2 -59.42 61.56 -50.08
N ASN A 3 -58.74 62.70 -50.22
CA ASN A 3 -57.27 62.76 -50.20
C ASN A 3 -56.67 62.37 -48.83
N TYR A 4 -57.39 62.63 -47.74
CA TYR A 4 -56.96 62.26 -46.39
C TYR A 4 -57.04 60.74 -46.20
N ILE A 5 -58.11 60.11 -46.73
CA ILE A 5 -58.30 58.65 -46.67
C ILE A 5 -57.18 57.94 -47.43
N ILE A 6 -56.80 58.42 -48.62
CA ILE A 6 -55.71 57.84 -49.42
C ILE A 6 -54.37 57.95 -48.69
N LEU A 7 -54.10 59.08 -48.04
CA LEU A 7 -52.87 59.29 -47.27
C LEU A 7 -52.78 58.31 -46.08
N VAL A 8 -53.87 58.15 -45.32
CA VAL A 8 -53.92 57.24 -44.17
C VAL A 8 -53.72 55.77 -44.60
N ILE A 9 -54.33 55.35 -45.70
CA ILE A 9 -54.15 54.00 -46.26
C ILE A 9 -52.70 53.78 -46.71
N GLY A 10 -52.09 54.78 -47.34
CA GLY A 10 -50.67 54.72 -47.74
C GLY A 10 -49.72 54.53 -46.56
N VAL A 11 -49.93 55.28 -45.46
CA VAL A 11 -49.11 55.17 -44.25
C VAL A 11 -49.27 53.80 -43.59
N LEU A 12 -50.49 53.26 -43.52
CA LEU A 12 -50.74 51.90 -43.02
C LEU A 12 -50.00 50.85 -43.85
N PHE A 13 -49.97 50.99 -45.16
CA PHE A 13 -49.27 50.05 -46.04
C PHE A 13 -47.76 50.04 -45.81
N VAL A 14 -47.16 51.21 -45.59
CA VAL A 14 -45.72 51.34 -45.27
C VAL A 14 -45.41 50.73 -43.90
N ILE A 15 -46.29 50.92 -42.91
CA ILE A 15 -46.11 50.31 -41.57
C ILE A 15 -46.19 48.78 -41.67
N VAL A 16 -47.16 48.24 -42.40
CA VAL A 16 -47.28 46.78 -42.59
C VAL A 16 -46.06 46.23 -43.34
N ALA A 17 -45.61 46.90 -44.41
CA ALA A 17 -44.43 46.48 -45.15
C ALA A 17 -43.15 46.50 -44.30
N THR A 18 -42.96 47.53 -43.48
CA THR A 18 -41.80 47.61 -42.57
C THR A 18 -41.86 46.58 -41.45
N LEU A 19 -43.04 46.28 -40.90
CA LEU A 19 -43.23 45.20 -39.93
C LEU A 19 -43.00 43.83 -40.53
N SER A 20 -43.46 43.57 -41.76
CA SER A 20 -43.18 42.34 -42.50
C SER A 20 -41.69 42.18 -42.77
N PHE A 21 -41.01 43.25 -43.20
CA PHE A 21 -39.56 43.23 -43.44
C PHE A 21 -38.74 43.01 -42.15
N LEU A 22 -39.18 43.60 -41.02
CA LEU A 22 -38.59 43.38 -39.70
C LEU A 22 -38.84 41.96 -39.15
N LYS A 23 -39.89 41.29 -39.62
CA LYS A 23 -40.21 39.91 -39.25
C LYS A 23 -39.41 38.90 -40.08
N ASP A 24 -39.22 39.18 -41.38
CA ASP A 24 -38.46 38.33 -42.31
C ASP A 24 -36.96 38.28 -41.98
N GLY A 25 -36.41 39.37 -41.43
CA GLY A 25 -35.00 39.42 -40.99
C GLY A 25 -34.71 38.67 -39.67
N ARG A 26 -35.67 37.93 -39.10
CA ARG A 26 -35.53 37.27 -37.79
C ARG A 26 -35.80 35.75 -37.78
N GLU A 27 -35.99 35.13 -38.94
CA GLU A 27 -36.33 33.68 -39.02
C GLU A 27 -35.31 32.81 -39.77
N GLU A 28 -34.06 33.26 -39.95
CA GLU A 28 -33.06 32.47 -40.69
C GLU A 28 -31.71 32.23 -39.97
N GLU A 29 -31.70 32.12 -38.63
CA GLU A 29 -30.49 31.69 -37.88
C GLU A 29 -30.79 30.77 -36.66
N VAL A 30 -31.85 29.94 -36.68
CA VAL A 30 -32.23 29.13 -35.49
C VAL A 30 -32.45 27.64 -35.79
N SER A 31 -31.89 27.10 -36.87
CA SER A 31 -32.03 25.67 -37.21
C SER A 31 -30.73 24.87 -37.31
N GLU A 32 -29.57 25.49 -37.53
CA GLU A 32 -28.29 24.76 -37.61
C GLU A 32 -27.61 24.54 -36.25
N ASP A 33 -27.69 25.49 -35.32
CA ASP A 33 -27.07 25.39 -33.99
C ASP A 33 -27.68 24.26 -33.12
N PHE A 34 -28.97 23.96 -33.28
CA PHE A 34 -29.64 22.94 -32.49
C PHE A 34 -29.27 21.51 -32.93
N SER A 35 -28.88 21.31 -34.19
CA SER A 35 -28.48 19.99 -34.69
C SER A 35 -27.02 19.67 -34.35
N LEU A 36 -26.14 20.68 -34.34
CA LEU A 36 -24.75 20.54 -33.92
C LEU A 36 -24.62 20.21 -32.42
N GLY A 37 -25.40 20.88 -31.57
CA GLY A 37 -25.39 20.62 -30.12
C GLY A 37 -25.82 19.20 -29.74
N ASN A 38 -26.77 18.60 -30.46
CA ASN A 38 -27.21 17.23 -30.23
C ASN A 38 -26.17 16.19 -30.68
N MET A 39 -25.49 16.44 -31.80
CA MET A 39 -24.44 15.57 -32.31
C MET A 39 -23.19 15.60 -31.41
N GLU A 40 -22.82 16.78 -30.92
CA GLU A 40 -21.69 16.95 -30.01
C GLU A 40 -21.96 16.32 -28.63
N TYR A 41 -23.21 16.42 -28.13
CA TYR A 41 -23.66 15.72 -26.92
C TYR A 41 -23.58 14.19 -27.05
N GLU A 42 -23.99 13.62 -28.20
CA GLU A 42 -23.89 12.17 -28.42
C GLU A 42 -22.42 11.70 -28.48
N ILE A 43 -21.54 12.46 -29.14
CA ILE A 43 -20.10 12.15 -29.20
C ILE A 43 -19.46 12.19 -27.80
N HIS A 44 -19.81 13.17 -26.97
CA HIS A 44 -19.32 13.24 -25.59
C HIS A 44 -19.81 12.05 -24.76
N LYS A 45 -21.09 11.69 -24.89
CA LYS A 45 -21.67 10.53 -24.19
C LYS A 45 -21.01 9.20 -24.60
N GLU A 46 -20.61 9.05 -25.86
CA GLU A 46 -19.89 7.87 -26.33
C GLU A 46 -18.46 7.80 -25.80
N LYS A 47 -17.74 8.94 -25.79
CA LYS A 47 -16.40 9.04 -25.20
C LYS A 47 -16.41 8.75 -23.71
N ASP A 48 -17.41 9.23 -22.97
CA ASP A 48 -17.56 8.97 -21.55
C ASP A 48 -17.78 7.47 -21.27
N LYS A 49 -18.60 6.79 -22.09
CA LYS A 49 -18.77 5.33 -22.00
C LYS A 49 -17.46 4.57 -22.25
N GLU A 50 -16.66 5.01 -23.22
CA GLU A 50 -15.37 4.38 -23.52
C GLU A 50 -14.39 4.57 -22.34
N ILE A 51 -14.38 5.76 -21.73
CA ILE A 51 -13.56 6.05 -20.56
C ILE A 51 -13.99 5.18 -19.38
N ILE A 52 -15.29 5.10 -19.08
CA ILE A 52 -15.83 4.26 -18.00
C ILE A 52 -15.40 2.80 -18.21
N LYS A 53 -15.58 2.25 -19.42
CA LYS A 53 -15.17 0.87 -19.72
C LYS A 53 -13.67 0.62 -19.51
N LYS A 54 -12.82 1.60 -19.86
CA LYS A 54 -11.36 1.51 -19.62
C LYS A 54 -11.02 1.59 -18.13
N VAL A 55 -11.77 2.38 -17.36
CA VAL A 55 -11.59 2.50 -15.91
C VAL A 55 -12.02 1.22 -15.21
N ASP A 56 -13.18 0.66 -15.57
CA ASP A 56 -13.70 -0.58 -15.01
C ASP A 56 -12.74 -1.75 -15.23
N GLY A 57 -12.23 -1.92 -16.45
CA GLY A 57 -11.25 -2.98 -16.74
C GLY A 57 -9.92 -2.81 -16.00
N LYS A 58 -9.51 -1.58 -15.70
CA LYS A 58 -8.32 -1.33 -14.86
C LYS A 58 -8.60 -1.61 -13.38
N LEU A 59 -9.81 -1.34 -12.92
CA LEU A 59 -10.26 -1.64 -11.56
C LEU A 59 -10.25 -3.15 -11.32
N GLU A 60 -10.82 -3.94 -12.24
CA GLU A 60 -10.82 -5.40 -12.19
C GLU A 60 -9.38 -5.96 -12.12
N TYR A 61 -8.46 -5.44 -12.94
CA TYR A 61 -7.06 -5.83 -12.89
C TYR A 61 -6.38 -5.49 -11.55
N ILE A 62 -6.71 -4.35 -10.95
CA ILE A 62 -6.17 -3.96 -9.64
C ILE A 62 -6.70 -4.88 -8.53
N GLU A 63 -7.98 -5.24 -8.58
CA GLU A 63 -8.60 -6.18 -7.63
C GLU A 63 -7.92 -7.55 -7.68
N GLU A 64 -7.67 -8.10 -8.89
CA GLU A 64 -6.92 -9.34 -9.06
C GLU A 64 -5.49 -9.24 -8.49
N CYS A 65 -4.82 -8.10 -8.69
CA CYS A 65 -3.49 -7.88 -8.12
C CYS A 65 -3.51 -7.86 -6.58
N ILE A 66 -4.55 -7.28 -5.97
CA ILE A 66 -4.69 -7.22 -4.51
C ILE A 66 -4.87 -8.64 -3.95
N GLU A 67 -5.71 -9.48 -4.56
CA GLU A 67 -5.89 -10.87 -4.12
C GLU A 67 -4.58 -11.67 -4.18
N LEU A 68 -3.80 -11.51 -5.25
CA LEU A 68 -2.49 -12.15 -5.38
C LEU A 68 -1.49 -11.69 -4.30
N ILE A 69 -1.55 -10.41 -3.92
CA ILE A 69 -0.71 -9.86 -2.84
C ILE A 69 -1.13 -10.48 -1.50
N ASP A 70 -2.43 -10.54 -1.20
CA ASP A 70 -2.94 -11.10 0.05
C ASP A 70 -2.54 -12.57 0.21
N MET A 71 -2.72 -13.38 -0.84
CA MET A 71 -2.27 -14.77 -0.87
C MET A 71 -0.76 -14.90 -0.63
N LYS A 72 0.04 -13.98 -1.15
CA LYS A 72 1.50 -13.99 -0.98
C LYS A 72 1.91 -13.59 0.44
N VAL A 73 1.22 -12.62 1.04
CA VAL A 73 1.43 -12.18 2.43
C VAL A 73 1.14 -13.33 3.40
N ASP A 74 0.05 -14.07 3.21
CA ASP A 74 -0.29 -15.22 4.04
C ASP A 74 0.72 -16.36 3.94
N ASN A 75 1.21 -16.62 2.72
CA ASN A 75 2.26 -17.61 2.50
C ASN A 75 3.59 -17.21 3.18
N LEU A 76 3.97 -15.93 3.16
CA LEU A 76 5.17 -15.46 3.85
C LEU A 76 5.02 -15.52 5.36
N ASN A 77 3.87 -15.13 5.90
CA ASN A 77 3.59 -15.17 7.33
C ASN A 77 3.61 -16.61 7.88
N SER A 78 3.06 -17.56 7.13
CA SER A 78 3.09 -18.97 7.50
C SER A 78 4.49 -19.59 7.41
N LYS A 79 5.32 -19.20 6.44
CA LYS A 79 6.74 -19.60 6.36
C LYS A 79 7.55 -19.03 7.53
N ASN A 80 7.43 -17.73 7.80
CA ASN A 80 8.15 -17.06 8.89
C ASN A 80 7.81 -17.64 10.27
N LYS A 81 6.56 -18.06 10.51
CA LYS A 81 6.17 -18.74 11.75
C LYS A 81 6.84 -20.11 11.91
N LYS A 82 6.99 -20.88 10.81
CA LYS A 82 7.67 -22.18 10.83
C LYS A 82 9.18 -22.03 11.04
N GLU A 83 9.79 -21.02 10.45
CA GLU A 83 11.23 -20.76 10.58
C GLU A 83 11.60 -20.23 11.97
N LYS A 84 10.88 -19.22 12.50
CA LYS A 84 11.10 -18.74 13.88
C LYS A 84 10.85 -19.81 14.95
N GLY A 85 9.86 -20.69 14.74
CA GLY A 85 9.58 -21.78 15.67
C GLY A 85 10.70 -22.83 15.74
N ASN A 86 11.46 -22.99 14.66
CA ASN A 86 12.59 -23.91 14.59
C ASN A 86 13.89 -23.30 15.14
N GLU A 87 14.14 -22.00 14.93
CA GLU A 87 15.33 -21.33 15.47
C GLU A 87 15.30 -21.22 17.01
N LEU A 88 14.14 -20.91 17.60
CA LEU A 88 13.99 -20.81 19.06
C LEU A 88 14.24 -22.15 19.78
N LYS A 89 13.80 -23.27 19.19
CA LYS A 89 14.03 -24.62 19.76
C LYS A 89 15.49 -25.07 19.67
N VAL A 90 16.26 -24.55 18.70
CA VAL A 90 17.68 -24.87 18.53
C VAL A 90 18.55 -24.02 19.48
N GLN A 91 18.17 -22.78 19.76
CA GLN A 91 18.89 -21.94 20.74
C GLN A 91 18.69 -22.42 22.18
N GLU A 92 17.47 -22.77 22.61
CA GLU A 92 17.23 -23.26 23.97
C GLU A 92 17.96 -24.57 24.29
N LYS A 93 18.08 -25.48 23.32
CA LYS A 93 18.85 -26.72 23.51
C LYS A 93 20.35 -26.47 23.67
N ASN A 94 20.92 -25.56 22.88
CA ASN A 94 22.36 -25.24 22.98
C ASN A 94 22.69 -24.50 24.28
N ILE A 95 21.86 -23.54 24.71
CA ILE A 95 22.08 -22.81 25.96
C ILE A 95 22.05 -23.75 27.17
N ASN A 96 21.07 -24.65 27.25
CA ASN A 96 21.01 -25.62 28.35
C ASN A 96 22.23 -26.54 28.39
N GLN A 97 22.76 -26.94 27.23
CA GLN A 97 23.92 -27.83 27.18
C GLN A 97 25.23 -27.10 27.57
N GLU A 98 25.39 -25.83 27.21
CA GLU A 98 26.54 -25.02 27.64
C GLU A 98 26.53 -24.72 29.14
N VAL A 99 25.37 -24.41 29.71
CA VAL A 99 25.23 -24.15 31.15
C VAL A 99 25.56 -25.40 31.96
N ILE A 100 25.01 -26.57 31.58
CA ILE A 100 25.30 -27.84 32.24
C ILE A 100 26.80 -28.19 32.17
N ASN A 101 27.44 -27.94 31.04
CA ASN A 101 28.87 -28.21 30.88
C ASN A 101 29.74 -27.30 31.74
N LYS A 102 29.38 -26.01 31.89
CA LYS A 102 30.10 -25.07 32.77
C LYS A 102 30.00 -25.47 34.24
N ASP A 103 28.82 -25.90 34.71
CA ASP A 103 28.63 -26.31 36.10
C ASP A 103 29.46 -27.55 36.45
N ARG A 104 29.45 -28.58 35.59
CA ARG A 104 30.27 -29.78 35.78
C ARG A 104 31.77 -29.47 35.86
N MET A 105 32.23 -28.56 35.00
CA MET A 105 33.62 -28.17 34.94
C MET A 105 34.03 -27.36 36.17
N ASN A 106 33.15 -26.50 36.68
CA ASN A 106 33.35 -25.77 37.93
C ASN A 106 33.42 -26.73 39.14
N GLU A 107 32.57 -27.75 39.19
CA GLU A 107 32.60 -28.79 40.22
C GLU A 107 33.92 -29.57 40.20
N GLU A 108 34.43 -29.89 39.00
CA GLU A 108 35.71 -30.58 38.84
C GLU A 108 36.90 -29.74 39.32
N ILE A 109 36.90 -28.43 39.02
CA ILE A 109 37.87 -27.47 39.55
C ILE A 109 37.87 -27.48 41.09
N VAL A 110 36.69 -27.40 41.70
CA VAL A 110 36.55 -27.41 43.17
C VAL A 110 37.01 -28.75 43.75
N ARG A 111 36.71 -29.87 43.11
CA ARG A 111 37.15 -31.21 43.53
C ARG A 111 38.67 -31.33 43.53
N LEU A 112 39.33 -30.93 42.45
CA LEU A 112 40.79 -30.97 42.36
C LEU A 112 41.44 -30.05 43.39
N TYR A 113 40.88 -28.86 43.61
CA TYR A 113 41.37 -27.93 44.62
C TYR A 113 41.24 -28.52 46.04
N LYS A 114 40.11 -29.17 46.37
CA LYS A 114 39.92 -29.89 47.63
C LYS A 114 40.88 -31.07 47.81
N ASN A 115 41.29 -31.70 46.71
CA ASN A 115 42.28 -32.77 46.70
C ASN A 115 43.74 -32.27 46.83
N GLY A 116 43.95 -30.96 47.04
CA GLY A 116 45.28 -30.38 47.30
C GLY A 116 46.07 -29.96 46.06
N TYR A 117 45.45 -29.99 44.87
CA TYR A 117 46.10 -29.51 43.65
C TYR A 117 46.24 -27.99 43.66
N SER A 118 47.37 -27.48 43.18
CA SER A 118 47.59 -26.05 43.01
C SER A 118 46.78 -25.48 41.85
N ILE A 119 46.43 -24.19 41.92
CA ILE A 119 45.66 -23.49 40.89
C ILE A 119 46.31 -23.64 39.50
N SER A 120 47.65 -23.54 39.41
CA SER A 120 48.39 -23.70 38.16
C SER A 120 48.32 -25.12 37.57
N GLN A 121 48.30 -26.14 38.42
CA GLN A 121 48.16 -27.54 37.98
C GLN A 121 46.74 -27.81 37.46
N ILE A 122 45.72 -27.30 38.17
CA ILE A 122 44.31 -27.43 37.75
C ILE A 122 44.08 -26.70 36.42
N ALA A 123 44.59 -25.47 36.31
CA ALA A 123 44.53 -24.67 35.08
C ALA A 123 45.17 -25.41 33.89
N LYS A 124 46.33 -26.02 34.09
CA LYS A 124 47.01 -26.82 33.05
C LYS A 124 46.25 -28.10 32.72
N GLN A 125 45.73 -28.81 33.71
CA GLN A 125 45.02 -30.08 33.54
C GLN A 125 43.67 -29.91 32.83
N LEU A 126 42.96 -28.83 33.11
CA LEU A 126 41.63 -28.55 32.53
C LEU A 126 41.68 -27.58 31.34
N ASN A 127 42.88 -27.17 30.92
CA ASN A 127 43.11 -26.19 29.88
C ASN A 127 42.31 -24.88 30.11
N LYS A 128 42.48 -24.30 31.31
CA LYS A 128 41.81 -23.09 31.77
C LYS A 128 42.78 -21.98 32.15
N GLY A 129 42.28 -20.76 32.17
CA GLY A 129 43.03 -19.63 32.70
C GLY A 129 43.23 -19.76 34.21
N ILE A 130 44.43 -19.42 34.70
CA ILE A 130 44.73 -19.41 36.14
C ILE A 130 43.73 -18.51 36.90
N GLY A 131 43.39 -17.35 36.33
CA GLY A 131 42.41 -16.43 36.92
C GLY A 131 40.99 -16.99 36.98
N GLU A 132 40.58 -17.78 35.98
CA GLU A 132 39.26 -18.44 35.94
C GLU A 132 39.15 -19.48 37.07
N VAL A 133 40.17 -20.33 37.22
CA VAL A 133 40.26 -21.32 38.29
C VAL A 133 40.28 -20.64 39.68
N GLN A 134 41.06 -19.57 39.84
CA GLN A 134 41.13 -18.81 41.08
C GLN A 134 39.78 -18.20 41.46
N LEU A 135 39.06 -17.63 40.49
CA LEU A 135 37.74 -17.05 40.71
C LEU A 135 36.73 -18.10 41.19
N ILE A 136 36.67 -19.26 40.51
CA ILE A 136 35.77 -20.36 40.86
C ILE A 136 36.05 -20.87 42.27
N CYS A 137 37.33 -21.10 42.61
CA CYS A 137 37.73 -21.54 43.95
C CYS A 137 37.36 -20.51 45.03
N ASN A 138 37.44 -19.21 44.74
CA ASN A 138 37.09 -18.15 45.68
C ASN A 138 35.58 -18.01 45.88
N LEU A 139 34.79 -18.17 44.82
CA LEU A 139 33.32 -18.08 44.88
C LEU A 139 32.69 -19.20 45.71
N LYS A 140 33.30 -20.40 45.71
CA LYS A 140 32.82 -21.59 46.46
C LYS A 140 33.36 -21.69 47.90
N LYS A 141 34.22 -20.76 48.33
CA LYS A 141 34.74 -20.67 49.71
C LYS A 141 33.83 -19.85 50.66
N ARG A 142 32.87 -19.11 50.12
CA ARG A 142 31.79 -18.46 50.88
C ARG A 142 30.73 -19.47 51.26
#